data_AF-A0A7X7GWZ9-F1
#
_entry.id   AF-A0A7X7GWZ9-F1
#
_cell.length_a   1.000
_cell.length_b   1.000
_cell.length_c   1.000
_cell.angle_alpha   90.00
_cell.angle_beta   90.00
_cell.angle_gamma   90.00
#
_symmetry.space_group_name_H-M   'P 1'
#
loop_
_entity.id
_entity.type
_entity.pdbx_description
1 polymer ?
#
loop_
_entity_poly.entity_id
_entity_poly.type
_entity_poly.pdbx_seq_one_letter_code
_entity_poly.pdbx_strand_id
1 'polypeptide(L)'
;MVLGSLSCPAAARSNGITAYGCSGCHGEGDAQVTLTPDRTLVPGEEAIFTVRITGNDVRSGGVFIPEPRSGTLRAISGEGLVQISSGLTHSRPKAASGGAVTFRFGWRPPDTPDGDTLEAYALAANANGNAGGDAPAGIAEDFVFGCEPQTFYRDSDGDGHGWDTDTVLRCAGPPPEGFAAVGGDCDDYRAEVHPGAVETCNKRDDNCNGEIDEDSVPVELWPDNDGDGYYARREGEPILGCIPTPGYAAEPGDCNDDDPAVHPGAEEICNYIDDNCDGRVDERVRPRCGVGFCLRESYSCHPEDCYPGEPSEERCSGLDVNCNGVVDEGDLCDAGETCISGECLLTAALDPQAPSGGEGASPATDTPPSGAGCNVSTSGSTIPLFVLLSLGPLARLRRMRR
;
A
#
# COMPACT_ATOMS: atom_id res chain seq x y z
N MET A 1 29.57 30.42 -11.45
CA MET A 1 29.76 31.09 -12.76
C MET A 1 28.76 32.24 -12.82
N VAL A 2 29.29 33.47 -12.79
CA VAL A 2 28.68 34.79 -13.08
C VAL A 2 27.18 34.98 -12.78
N LEU A 3 26.90 35.49 -11.58
CA LEU A 3 25.80 36.42 -11.35
C LEU A 3 26.14 37.72 -12.10
N GLY A 4 25.37 38.07 -13.13
CA GLY A 4 25.63 39.29 -13.90
C GLY A 4 24.59 39.61 -14.96
N SER A 5 23.84 40.70 -14.69
CA SER A 5 23.01 41.52 -15.59
C SER A 5 21.73 40.86 -16.13
N LEU A 6 20.55 41.48 -16.03
CA LEU A 6 20.25 42.82 -16.52
C LEU A 6 19.23 43.57 -15.64
N SER A 7 19.52 44.84 -15.42
CA SER A 7 18.62 45.88 -14.94
C SER A 7 17.41 46.04 -15.85
N CYS A 8 16.21 46.14 -15.28
CA CYS A 8 15.01 46.52 -16.00
C CYS A 8 14.66 47.98 -15.69
N PRO A 9 14.90 48.96 -16.59
CA PRO A 9 14.14 50.18 -16.60
C PRO A 9 12.83 49.91 -17.34
N ALA A 10 11.80 49.44 -16.64
CA ALA A 10 10.48 49.21 -17.22
C ALA A 10 9.64 50.49 -17.15
N ALA A 11 9.49 51.16 -18.29
CA ALA A 11 8.53 52.25 -18.45
C ALA A 11 7.34 51.73 -19.27
N ALA A 12 6.18 51.61 -18.64
CA ALA A 12 4.91 51.46 -19.34
C ALA A 12 4.65 52.72 -20.17
N ARG A 13 5.06 52.70 -21.45
CA ARG A 13 4.74 53.74 -22.43
C ARG A 13 3.66 53.23 -23.38
N SER A 14 3.00 54.18 -24.05
CA SER A 14 1.88 54.10 -25.01
C SER A 14 1.96 53.08 -26.16
N ASN A 15 2.95 52.18 -26.20
CA ASN A 15 3.21 51.21 -27.25
C ASN A 15 3.25 49.79 -26.68
N GLY A 16 2.12 49.34 -26.11
CA GLY A 16 1.93 48.09 -25.35
C GLY A 16 2.94 46.97 -25.67
N ILE A 17 3.81 46.69 -24.70
CA ILE A 17 4.73 45.55 -24.75
C ILE A 17 4.08 44.40 -23.99
N THR A 18 4.11 43.21 -24.59
CA THR A 18 3.68 41.96 -23.99
C THR A 18 4.64 41.56 -22.87
N ALA A 19 4.15 41.40 -21.65
CA ALA A 19 4.90 40.85 -20.52
C ALA A 19 4.08 39.71 -19.90
N TYR A 20 4.76 38.62 -19.52
CA TYR A 20 4.17 37.58 -18.67
C TYR A 20 4.07 38.14 -17.25
N GLY A 21 2.94 38.78 -16.98
CA GLY A 21 2.71 39.54 -15.75
C GLY A 21 3.11 41.01 -15.86
N CYS A 22 2.33 41.87 -15.20
CA CYS A 22 2.60 43.31 -15.06
C CYS A 22 3.20 43.64 -13.68
N SER A 23 3.55 42.62 -12.89
CA SER A 23 4.12 42.74 -11.54
C SER A 23 5.46 43.47 -11.56
N GLY A 24 5.62 44.47 -10.69
CA GLY A 24 6.86 45.24 -10.54
C GLY A 24 7.05 46.41 -11.52
N CYS A 25 6.14 46.60 -12.50
CA CYS A 25 6.13 47.79 -13.37
C CYS A 25 5.23 48.93 -12.85
N HIS A 26 4.28 48.60 -11.97
CA HIS A 26 3.30 49.50 -11.36
C HIS A 26 3.18 49.20 -9.84
N GLY A 27 2.67 50.15 -9.05
CA GLY A 27 2.63 50.06 -7.58
C GLY A 27 1.60 49.06 -7.03
N GLU A 28 1.47 49.02 -5.70
CA GLU A 28 0.38 48.29 -5.03
C GLU A 28 -0.95 49.04 -5.22
N GLY A 29 -1.97 48.33 -5.70
CA GLY A 29 -3.34 48.81 -5.76
C GLY A 29 -4.31 47.65 -5.84
N ASP A 30 -5.61 47.95 -5.90
CA ASP A 30 -6.70 47.01 -5.62
C ASP A 30 -7.33 46.40 -6.89
N ALA A 31 -6.57 46.31 -7.98
CA ALA A 31 -7.09 45.79 -9.23
C ALA A 31 -7.59 44.35 -9.07
N GLN A 32 -8.76 44.08 -9.65
CA GLN A 32 -9.35 42.74 -9.73
C GLN A 32 -9.74 42.47 -11.18
N VAL A 33 -9.57 41.22 -11.61
CA VAL A 33 -9.95 40.76 -12.94
C VAL A 33 -10.93 39.62 -12.79
N THR A 34 -11.92 39.58 -13.66
CA THR A 34 -12.84 38.44 -13.81
C THR A 34 -12.88 38.04 -15.26
N LEU A 35 -12.97 36.73 -15.51
CA LEU A 35 -13.09 36.14 -16.83
C LEU A 35 -14.36 35.29 -16.87
N THR A 36 -15.31 35.68 -17.72
CA THR A 36 -16.65 35.03 -17.74
C THR A 36 -17.13 34.76 -19.15
N PRO A 37 -17.56 33.53 -19.48
CA PRO A 37 -18.23 33.26 -20.75
C PRO A 37 -19.69 33.74 -20.70
N ASP A 38 -20.24 34.09 -21.86
CA ASP A 38 -21.64 34.49 -22.01
C ASP A 38 -22.63 33.31 -22.00
N ARG A 39 -22.11 32.08 -22.06
CA ARG A 39 -22.88 30.83 -22.09
C ARG A 39 -22.04 29.64 -21.61
N THR A 40 -22.72 28.54 -21.34
CA THR A 40 -22.07 27.23 -21.18
C THR A 40 -21.29 26.88 -22.44
N LEU A 41 -20.09 26.37 -22.26
CA LEU A 41 -19.17 26.04 -23.33
C LEU A 41 -19.58 24.71 -24.01
N VAL A 42 -19.55 24.72 -25.35
CA VAL A 42 -19.89 23.56 -26.17
C VAL A 42 -18.70 23.27 -27.08
N PRO A 43 -18.24 22.00 -27.21
CA PRO A 43 -17.15 21.65 -28.09
C PRO A 43 -17.39 22.17 -29.52
N GLY A 44 -16.37 22.83 -30.08
CA GLY A 44 -16.44 23.37 -31.43
C GLY A 44 -17.37 24.57 -31.61
N GLU A 45 -18.01 25.10 -30.56
CA GLU A 45 -18.86 26.30 -30.64
C GLU A 45 -18.22 27.48 -29.91
N GLU A 46 -18.07 28.60 -30.61
CA GLU A 46 -17.39 29.76 -30.04
C GLU A 46 -18.24 30.48 -28.98
N ALA A 47 -17.75 30.65 -27.76
CA ALA A 47 -18.37 31.50 -26.74
C ALA A 47 -17.70 32.88 -26.68
N ILE A 48 -18.45 33.89 -26.22
CA ILE A 48 -17.91 35.23 -26.03
C ILE A 48 -17.52 35.40 -24.57
N PHE A 49 -16.23 35.60 -24.34
CA PHE A 49 -15.69 35.87 -23.01
C PHE A 49 -15.64 37.36 -22.74
N THR A 50 -15.88 37.70 -21.48
CA THR A 50 -15.78 39.06 -20.97
C THR A 50 -14.68 39.08 -19.92
N VAL A 51 -13.61 39.85 -20.21
CA VAL A 51 -12.62 40.26 -19.20
C VAL A 51 -13.10 41.57 -18.60
N ARG A 52 -13.37 41.57 -17.30
CA ARG A 52 -13.77 42.77 -16.56
C ARG A 52 -12.72 43.10 -15.51
N ILE A 53 -12.16 44.31 -15.62
CA ILE A 53 -11.12 44.86 -14.76
C ILE A 53 -11.77 45.92 -13.87
N THR A 54 -11.61 45.79 -12.56
CA THR A 54 -12.11 46.74 -11.55
C THR A 54 -11.02 47.19 -10.60
N GLY A 55 -11.23 48.31 -9.92
CA GLY A 55 -10.41 48.88 -8.86
C GLY A 55 -10.99 50.24 -8.45
N ASN A 56 -10.64 50.74 -7.27
CA ASN A 56 -11.27 51.92 -6.66
C ASN A 56 -11.22 53.17 -7.55
N ASP A 57 -10.12 53.38 -8.27
CA ASP A 57 -9.89 54.58 -9.10
C ASP A 57 -9.68 54.26 -10.59
N VAL A 58 -10.14 53.11 -11.08
CA VAL A 58 -9.89 52.71 -12.47
C VAL A 58 -10.52 53.70 -13.47
N ARG A 59 -9.68 54.28 -14.33
CA ARG A 59 -10.07 55.20 -15.42
C ARG A 59 -9.76 54.65 -16.80
N SER A 60 -8.74 53.82 -16.90
CA SER A 60 -8.42 53.09 -18.12
C SER A 60 -7.75 51.76 -17.78
N GLY A 61 -7.64 50.88 -18.77
CA GLY A 61 -6.97 49.61 -18.56
C GLY A 61 -6.57 48.94 -19.86
N GLY A 62 -5.65 48.01 -19.72
CA GLY A 62 -5.17 47.14 -20.78
C GLY A 62 -5.30 45.69 -20.37
N VAL A 63 -5.33 44.80 -21.36
CA VAL A 63 -5.32 43.35 -21.15
C VAL A 63 -4.43 42.67 -22.19
N PHE A 64 -3.83 41.56 -21.77
CA PHE A 64 -3.21 40.54 -22.59
C PHE A 64 -3.82 39.18 -22.23
N ILE A 65 -4.30 38.45 -23.23
CA ILE A 65 -4.88 37.12 -23.10
C ILE A 65 -3.95 36.21 -23.91
N PRO A 66 -3.12 35.36 -23.27
CA PRO A 66 -2.22 34.47 -23.99
C PRO A 66 -3.01 33.40 -24.77
N GLU A 67 -2.39 32.83 -25.81
CA GLU A 67 -2.96 31.63 -26.45
C GLU A 67 -3.11 30.50 -25.41
N PRO A 68 -4.30 29.89 -25.28
CA PRO A 68 -4.51 28.75 -24.40
C PRO A 68 -3.84 27.49 -24.97
N ARG A 69 -3.84 26.40 -24.18
CA ARG A 69 -3.33 25.09 -24.62
C ARG A 69 -4.08 24.59 -25.85
N SER A 70 -5.39 24.87 -25.94
CA SER A 70 -6.28 24.35 -26.94
C SER A 70 -7.39 25.34 -27.36
N GLY A 71 -7.99 25.08 -28.51
CA GLY A 71 -9.00 25.96 -29.10
C GLY A 71 -8.39 27.13 -29.86
N THR A 72 -9.19 28.15 -30.12
CA THR A 72 -8.75 29.31 -30.91
C THR A 72 -9.35 30.60 -30.39
N LEU A 73 -8.50 31.59 -30.12
CA LEU A 73 -8.91 32.94 -29.77
C LEU A 73 -9.31 33.76 -31.00
N ARG A 74 -10.24 34.68 -30.81
CA ARG A 74 -10.65 35.64 -31.85
C ARG A 74 -10.97 37.01 -31.29
N ALA A 75 -10.29 38.03 -31.80
CA ALA A 75 -10.65 39.42 -31.56
C ALA A 75 -12.04 39.76 -32.15
N ILE A 76 -12.89 40.43 -31.37
CA ILE A 76 -14.18 40.92 -31.84
C ILE A 76 -14.02 42.37 -32.33
N SER A 77 -14.50 42.64 -33.54
CA SER A 77 -14.45 43.98 -34.12
C SER A 77 -15.17 44.99 -33.21
N GLY A 78 -14.50 46.11 -32.90
CA GLY A 78 -15.02 47.15 -32.02
C GLY A 78 -14.74 46.96 -30.52
N GLU A 79 -14.27 45.80 -30.08
CA GLU A 79 -14.01 45.55 -28.65
C GLU A 79 -12.63 46.02 -28.17
N GLY A 80 -11.76 46.42 -29.11
CA GLY A 80 -10.46 47.05 -28.83
C GLY A 80 -9.27 46.09 -28.73
N LEU A 81 -9.50 44.79 -28.95
CA LEU A 81 -8.46 43.76 -29.00
C LEU A 81 -7.92 43.55 -30.42
N VAL A 82 -6.65 43.17 -30.50
CA VAL A 82 -5.94 42.77 -31.71
C VAL A 82 -5.23 41.44 -31.47
N GLN A 83 -5.19 40.60 -32.50
CA GLN A 83 -4.47 39.34 -32.48
C GLN A 83 -2.98 39.59 -32.70
N ILE A 84 -2.15 38.97 -31.87
CA ILE A 84 -0.70 38.86 -32.01
C ILE A 84 -0.32 37.38 -32.01
N SER A 85 0.97 37.07 -32.24
CA SER A 85 1.44 35.67 -32.32
C SER A 85 1.32 34.90 -31.01
N SER A 86 1.21 35.59 -29.88
CA SER A 86 1.13 34.99 -28.55
C SER A 86 -0.24 35.14 -27.88
N GLY A 87 -1.27 35.58 -28.61
CA GLY A 87 -2.64 35.72 -28.10
C GLY A 87 -3.32 37.03 -28.50
N LEU A 88 -4.21 37.55 -27.65
CA LEU A 88 -4.91 38.82 -27.85
C LEU A 88 -4.35 39.91 -26.94
N THR A 89 -4.15 41.11 -27.48
CA THR A 89 -3.82 42.29 -26.69
C THR A 89 -4.65 43.49 -27.09
N HIS A 90 -4.77 44.47 -26.22
CA HIS A 90 -5.46 45.71 -26.50
C HIS A 90 -4.64 46.58 -27.49
N SER A 91 -5.32 47.17 -28.47
CA SER A 91 -4.69 48.11 -29.44
C SER A 91 -4.33 49.47 -28.82
N ARG A 92 -5.05 49.86 -27.76
CA ARG A 92 -4.87 51.07 -26.97
C ARG A 92 -5.60 50.89 -25.62
N PRO A 93 -5.17 51.57 -24.55
CA PRO A 93 -5.87 51.48 -23.27
C PRO A 93 -7.35 51.84 -23.43
N LYS A 94 -8.24 50.99 -22.92
CA LYS A 94 -9.70 51.18 -23.00
C LYS A 94 -10.15 51.96 -21.77
N ALA A 95 -10.98 52.98 -21.98
CA ALA A 95 -11.50 53.80 -20.88
C ALA A 95 -12.49 52.99 -20.02
N ALA A 96 -12.51 53.27 -18.73
CA ALA A 96 -13.48 52.69 -17.81
C ALA A 96 -14.88 53.25 -18.08
N SER A 97 -15.89 52.39 -17.98
CA SER A 97 -17.30 52.74 -18.03
C SER A 97 -18.01 52.05 -16.87
N GLY A 98 -18.79 52.79 -16.08
CA GLY A 98 -19.46 52.25 -14.90
C GLY A 98 -18.51 51.67 -13.84
N GLY A 99 -17.31 52.25 -13.70
CA GLY A 99 -16.30 51.81 -12.72
C GLY A 99 -15.52 50.55 -13.11
N ALA A 100 -15.59 50.11 -14.37
CA ALA A 100 -14.83 48.96 -14.86
C ALA A 100 -14.32 49.18 -16.29
N VAL A 101 -13.22 48.51 -16.63
CA VAL A 101 -12.74 48.38 -18.01
C VAL A 101 -13.10 46.98 -18.47
N THR A 102 -13.77 46.86 -19.63
CA THR A 102 -14.28 45.57 -20.11
C THR A 102 -13.78 45.29 -21.52
N PHE A 103 -13.22 44.11 -21.75
CA PHE A 103 -12.86 43.61 -23.08
C PHE A 103 -13.66 42.34 -23.37
N ARG A 104 -14.07 42.16 -24.63
CA ARG A 104 -14.74 40.93 -25.07
C ARG A 104 -13.98 40.28 -26.21
N PHE A 105 -13.90 38.96 -26.18
CA PHE A 105 -13.24 38.14 -27.20
C PHE A 105 -14.01 36.85 -27.43
N GLY A 106 -13.84 36.24 -28.60
CA GLY A 106 -14.34 34.89 -28.87
C GLY A 106 -13.29 33.87 -28.49
N TRP A 107 -13.71 32.76 -27.90
CA TRP A 107 -12.91 31.54 -27.83
C TRP A 107 -13.74 30.37 -28.30
N ARG A 108 -13.21 29.63 -29.27
CA ARG A 108 -13.79 28.38 -29.78
C ARG A 108 -12.99 27.22 -29.19
N PRO A 109 -13.54 26.47 -28.22
CA PRO A 109 -12.89 25.25 -27.74
C PRO A 109 -12.77 24.22 -28.87
N PRO A 110 -11.87 23.22 -28.73
CA PRO A 110 -11.77 22.10 -29.66
C PRO A 110 -13.11 21.40 -29.91
N ASP A 111 -13.22 20.68 -31.04
CA ASP A 111 -14.41 19.89 -31.35
C ASP A 111 -14.57 18.65 -30.44
N THR A 112 -13.50 18.23 -29.76
CA THR A 112 -13.48 17.14 -28.78
C THR A 112 -13.71 17.67 -27.36
N PRO A 113 -14.61 17.07 -26.55
CA PRO A 113 -14.76 17.43 -25.13
C PRO A 113 -13.43 17.35 -24.38
N ASP A 114 -13.12 18.38 -23.61
CA ASP A 114 -11.93 18.46 -22.75
C ASP A 114 -12.13 19.56 -21.69
N GLY A 115 -11.07 19.88 -20.95
CA GLY A 115 -10.94 21.13 -20.21
C GLY A 115 -9.70 21.93 -20.61
N ASP A 116 -9.73 23.23 -20.37
CA ASP A 116 -8.59 24.11 -20.62
C ASP A 116 -8.55 25.28 -19.64
N THR A 117 -7.36 25.83 -19.45
CA THR A 117 -7.12 27.00 -18.60
C THR A 117 -7.05 28.23 -19.50
N LEU A 118 -7.91 29.22 -19.24
CA LEU A 118 -7.82 30.52 -19.89
C LEU A 118 -7.26 31.55 -18.92
N GLU A 119 -6.30 32.31 -19.40
CA GLU A 119 -5.63 33.34 -18.62
C GLU A 119 -5.95 34.74 -19.14
N ALA A 120 -5.96 35.73 -18.24
CA ALA A 120 -5.97 37.13 -18.63
C ALA A 120 -5.11 37.95 -17.66
N TYR A 121 -4.13 38.66 -18.23
CA TYR A 121 -3.28 39.61 -17.51
C TYR A 121 -3.72 41.02 -17.83
N ALA A 122 -4.03 41.80 -16.80
CA ALA A 122 -4.57 43.14 -16.94
C ALA A 122 -3.77 44.18 -16.15
N LEU A 123 -3.97 45.42 -16.55
CA LEU A 123 -3.51 46.59 -15.82
C LEU A 123 -4.71 47.54 -15.66
N ALA A 124 -5.03 47.89 -14.42
CA ALA A 124 -5.94 48.98 -14.10
C ALA A 124 -5.12 50.26 -13.90
N ALA A 125 -5.49 51.34 -14.56
CA ALA A 125 -4.82 52.63 -14.46
C ALA A 125 -5.79 53.73 -14.02
N ASN A 126 -5.34 54.60 -13.12
CA ASN A 126 -6.12 55.76 -12.66
C ASN A 126 -5.95 57.00 -13.58
N ALA A 127 -5.08 56.89 -14.58
CA ALA A 127 -4.81 57.89 -15.61
C ALA A 127 -4.33 59.25 -15.08
N ASN A 128 -3.70 59.30 -13.90
CA ASN A 128 -3.15 60.52 -13.31
C ASN A 128 -1.76 60.92 -13.85
N GLY A 129 -1.17 60.10 -14.74
CA GLY A 129 0.15 60.30 -15.34
C GLY A 129 1.34 59.80 -14.52
N ASN A 130 1.09 59.18 -13.36
CA ASN A 130 2.08 58.58 -12.47
C ASN A 130 1.76 57.08 -12.26
N ALA A 131 2.77 56.29 -11.90
CA ALA A 131 2.58 54.86 -11.62
C ALA A 131 1.84 54.56 -10.29
N GLY A 132 1.62 55.57 -9.45
CA GLY A 132 0.93 55.42 -8.17
C GLY A 132 -0.58 55.25 -8.36
N GLY A 133 -1.12 54.14 -7.86
CA GLY A 133 -2.54 53.76 -8.00
C GLY A 133 -2.88 53.06 -9.32
N ASP A 134 -1.88 52.79 -10.16
CA ASP A 134 -1.99 51.78 -11.22
C ASP A 134 -1.69 50.41 -10.61
N ALA A 135 -2.47 49.40 -10.95
CA ALA A 135 -2.37 48.08 -10.34
C ALA A 135 -2.45 46.95 -11.37
N PRO A 136 -1.48 46.01 -11.36
CA PRO A 136 -1.57 44.80 -12.16
C PRO A 136 -2.56 43.83 -11.53
N ALA A 137 -3.23 43.03 -12.36
CA ALA A 137 -4.04 41.91 -11.91
C ALA A 137 -4.01 40.81 -12.95
N GLY A 138 -4.13 39.56 -12.52
CA GLY A 138 -4.14 38.39 -13.39
C GLY A 138 -5.21 37.41 -12.93
N ILE A 139 -5.68 36.58 -13.85
CA ILE A 139 -6.57 35.48 -13.56
C ILE A 139 -6.20 34.29 -14.44
N ALA A 140 -6.29 33.09 -13.89
CA ALA A 140 -6.24 31.83 -14.60
C ALA A 140 -7.46 31.03 -14.15
N GLU A 141 -8.35 30.71 -15.07
CA GLU A 141 -9.60 30.00 -14.77
C GLU A 141 -9.69 28.73 -15.60
N ASP A 142 -10.06 27.65 -14.95
CA ASP A 142 -10.24 26.35 -15.56
C ASP A 142 -11.69 26.20 -16.07
N PHE A 143 -11.80 25.78 -17.33
CA PHE A 143 -13.07 25.59 -18.00
C PHE A 143 -13.17 24.17 -18.56
N VAL A 144 -14.29 23.49 -18.31
CA VAL A 144 -14.61 22.18 -18.90
C VAL A 144 -15.79 22.32 -19.86
N PHE A 145 -15.73 21.59 -20.98
CA PHE A 145 -16.74 21.66 -22.04
C PHE A 145 -17.10 20.28 -22.59
N GLY A 146 -18.39 19.99 -22.66
CA GLY A 146 -18.93 18.78 -23.30
C GLY A 146 -18.83 17.48 -22.49
N CYS A 147 -18.49 17.54 -21.19
CA CYS A 147 -18.30 16.37 -20.32
C CYS A 147 -18.46 16.74 -18.84
N GLU A 148 -18.47 15.72 -17.97
CA GLU A 148 -18.42 15.93 -16.52
C GLU A 148 -17.00 16.37 -16.11
N PRO A 149 -16.86 17.41 -15.28
CA PRO A 149 -15.55 17.87 -14.81
C PRO A 149 -14.95 16.92 -13.76
N GLN A 150 -13.64 16.71 -13.85
CA GLN A 150 -12.83 16.05 -12.82
C GLN A 150 -11.54 16.83 -12.62
N THR A 151 -11.15 17.00 -11.36
CA THR A 151 -9.85 17.54 -10.98
C THR A 151 -8.81 16.44 -11.06
N PHE A 152 -7.69 16.73 -11.71
CA PHE A 152 -6.50 15.90 -11.73
C PHE A 152 -5.35 16.62 -11.03
N TYR A 153 -4.46 15.85 -10.42
CA TYR A 153 -3.40 16.33 -9.54
C TYR A 153 -2.06 16.05 -10.21
N ARG A 154 -1.11 16.98 -10.21
CA ARG A 154 0.23 16.71 -10.75
C ARG A 154 0.82 15.50 -10.00
N ASP A 155 1.34 14.56 -10.77
CA ASP A 155 1.93 13.31 -10.31
C ASP A 155 3.33 13.23 -10.94
N SER A 156 4.34 13.71 -10.20
CA SER A 156 5.70 13.89 -10.75
C SER A 156 6.58 12.66 -10.56
N ASP A 157 6.24 11.75 -9.65
CA ASP A 157 6.98 10.50 -9.40
C ASP A 157 6.29 9.24 -9.95
N GLY A 158 5.01 9.33 -10.32
CA GLY A 158 4.27 8.30 -11.05
C GLY A 158 3.67 7.20 -10.18
N ASP A 159 3.40 7.46 -8.90
CA ASP A 159 2.77 6.46 -8.01
C ASP A 159 1.23 6.41 -8.09
N GLY A 160 0.62 7.37 -8.80
CA GLY A 160 -0.82 7.45 -9.02
C GLY A 160 -1.59 8.27 -7.98
N HIS A 161 -0.88 8.88 -7.03
CA HIS A 161 -1.33 10.01 -6.22
C HIS A 161 -0.67 11.29 -6.74
N GLY A 162 -1.19 12.45 -6.33
CA GLY A 162 -0.63 13.71 -6.79
C GLY A 162 -0.78 14.83 -5.77
N TRP A 163 -0.03 15.90 -6.03
CA TRP A 163 0.08 17.04 -5.13
C TRP A 163 -1.20 17.90 -5.11
N ASP A 164 -1.80 18.07 -3.92
CA ASP A 164 -3.12 18.70 -3.74
C ASP A 164 -3.23 20.16 -4.24
N THR A 165 -2.11 20.87 -4.35
CA THR A 165 -2.13 22.29 -4.76
C THR A 165 -1.77 22.54 -6.22
N ASP A 166 -1.34 21.53 -6.97
CA ASP A 166 -1.05 21.65 -8.41
C ASP A 166 -2.04 20.78 -9.16
N THR A 167 -3.12 21.41 -9.64
CA THR A 167 -4.27 20.71 -10.20
C THR A 167 -4.66 21.27 -11.55
N VAL A 168 -5.33 20.44 -12.34
CA VAL A 168 -5.98 20.84 -13.58
C VAL A 168 -7.38 20.26 -13.64
N LEU A 169 -8.35 21.06 -14.11
CA LEU A 169 -9.70 20.57 -14.37
C LEU A 169 -9.83 20.09 -15.83
N ARG A 170 -10.26 18.84 -16.02
CA ARG A 170 -10.48 18.23 -17.35
C ARG A 170 -11.77 17.43 -17.36
N CYS A 171 -12.07 16.78 -18.48
CA CYS A 171 -13.12 15.76 -18.51
C CYS A 171 -12.77 14.58 -17.59
N ALA A 172 -13.77 14.07 -16.87
CA ALA A 172 -13.67 12.81 -16.15
C ALA A 172 -13.24 11.67 -17.10
N GLY A 173 -12.30 10.84 -16.66
CA GLY A 173 -11.69 9.80 -17.48
C GLY A 173 -10.27 9.43 -17.04
N PRO A 174 -9.48 8.79 -17.91
CA PRO A 174 -8.07 8.52 -17.65
C PRO A 174 -7.31 9.84 -17.42
N PRO A 175 -6.36 9.88 -16.46
CA PRO A 175 -5.62 11.09 -16.19
C PRO A 175 -4.73 11.50 -17.38
N PRO A 176 -4.56 12.81 -17.60
CA PRO A 176 -3.54 13.32 -18.51
C PRO A 176 -2.13 12.84 -18.13
N GLU A 177 -1.20 12.84 -19.08
CA GLU A 177 0.20 12.50 -18.81
C GLU A 177 0.81 13.43 -17.74
N GLY A 178 1.43 12.85 -16.72
CA GLY A 178 2.01 13.56 -15.57
C GLY A 178 0.99 14.01 -14.52
N PHE A 179 -0.19 13.42 -14.51
CA PHE A 179 -1.22 13.68 -13.50
C PHE A 179 -1.82 12.37 -12.96
N ALA A 180 -2.32 12.43 -11.74
CA ALA A 180 -3.11 11.43 -11.05
C ALA A 180 -4.59 11.84 -10.93
N ALA A 181 -5.47 10.84 -10.82
CA ALA A 181 -6.90 11.07 -10.58
C ALA A 181 -7.23 11.29 -9.09
N VAL A 182 -6.28 11.03 -8.20
CA VAL A 182 -6.42 11.10 -6.75
C VAL A 182 -5.32 12.00 -6.20
N GLY A 183 -5.67 12.88 -5.28
CA GLY A 183 -4.70 13.74 -4.58
C GLY A 183 -4.18 13.09 -3.30
N GLY A 184 -3.69 13.93 -2.39
CA GLY A 184 -3.25 13.56 -1.04
C GLY A 184 -1.79 13.15 -0.93
N ASP A 185 -1.00 13.27 -1.99
CA ASP A 185 0.43 13.03 -1.93
C ASP A 185 1.14 14.13 -1.12
N CYS A 186 1.89 13.69 -0.11
CA CYS A 186 2.66 14.54 0.80
C CYS A 186 4.12 14.76 0.36
N ASP A 187 4.62 14.02 -0.64
CA ASP A 187 5.91 14.25 -1.32
C ASP A 187 5.92 13.70 -2.76
N ASP A 188 5.38 14.49 -3.68
CA ASP A 188 5.28 14.27 -5.15
C ASP A 188 6.62 14.15 -5.91
N TYR A 189 7.70 13.80 -5.22
CA TYR A 189 9.00 13.48 -5.80
C TYR A 189 9.53 12.11 -5.36
N ARG A 190 8.72 11.31 -4.65
CA ARG A 190 9.05 9.99 -4.11
C ARG A 190 7.86 9.06 -4.23
N ALA A 191 7.91 8.18 -5.23
CA ALA A 191 6.86 7.20 -5.50
C ALA A 191 6.61 6.18 -4.37
N GLU A 192 7.44 6.14 -3.33
CA GLU A 192 7.23 5.34 -2.12
C GLU A 192 6.44 6.09 -1.02
N VAL A 193 6.11 7.37 -1.24
CA VAL A 193 5.48 8.26 -0.27
C VAL A 193 4.13 8.71 -0.80
N HIS A 194 3.06 8.02 -0.41
CA HIS A 194 1.72 8.32 -0.86
C HIS A 194 0.67 7.78 0.11
N PRO A 195 -0.60 8.25 0.03
CA PRO A 195 -1.70 7.69 0.79
C PRO A 195 -1.75 6.16 0.78
N GLY A 196 -1.60 5.55 1.95
CA GLY A 196 -1.66 4.10 2.12
C GLY A 196 -0.39 3.33 1.71
N ALA A 197 0.74 4.01 1.50
CA ALA A 197 2.05 3.36 1.40
C ALA A 197 2.38 2.58 2.69
N VAL A 198 3.35 1.67 2.62
CA VAL A 198 3.84 0.95 3.80
C VAL A 198 4.86 1.83 4.52
N GLU A 199 4.62 2.09 5.80
CA GLU A 199 5.57 2.82 6.63
C GLU A 199 6.94 2.14 6.66
N THR A 200 7.96 2.89 6.26
CA THR A 200 9.35 2.53 6.49
C THR A 200 9.86 3.38 7.63
N CYS A 201 10.53 2.76 8.59
CA CYS A 201 11.11 3.47 9.72
C CYS A 201 12.31 4.33 9.31
N ASN A 202 12.01 5.48 8.73
CA ASN A 202 12.92 6.40 8.09
C ASN A 202 12.71 7.84 8.62
N LYS A 203 11.82 8.00 9.62
CA LYS A 203 11.41 9.29 10.22
C LYS A 203 10.59 10.18 9.28
N ARG A 204 9.83 9.55 8.39
CA ARG A 204 8.89 10.18 7.47
C ARG A 204 7.51 9.59 7.72
N ASP A 205 6.52 10.35 7.27
CA ASP A 205 5.16 9.89 7.06
C ASP A 205 5.12 9.37 5.61
N ASP A 206 5.37 8.07 5.41
CA ASP A 206 5.42 7.50 4.06
C ASP A 206 3.99 7.30 3.52
N ASN A 207 3.01 7.06 4.40
CA ASN A 207 1.64 6.77 4.03
C ASN A 207 0.72 8.01 4.00
N CYS A 208 1.28 9.20 4.23
CA CYS A 208 0.65 10.51 4.23
C CYS A 208 -0.57 10.64 5.17
N ASN A 209 -0.56 9.99 6.33
CA ASN A 209 -1.66 10.03 7.30
C ASN A 209 -1.47 11.06 8.43
N GLY A 210 -0.31 11.71 8.50
CA GLY A 210 0.06 12.72 9.49
C GLY A 210 0.78 12.18 10.74
N GLU A 211 0.99 10.87 10.83
CA GLU A 211 1.83 10.21 11.82
C GLU A 211 3.18 9.81 11.19
N ILE A 212 4.19 9.50 12.00
CA ILE A 212 5.53 9.15 11.52
C ILE A 212 5.87 7.79 12.10
N ASP A 213 6.22 6.84 11.23
CA ASP A 213 6.69 5.50 11.56
C ASP A 213 5.69 4.67 12.45
N GLU A 214 4.39 4.99 12.47
CA GLU A 214 3.40 4.44 13.41
C GLU A 214 3.10 2.94 13.22
N ASP A 215 3.24 2.45 11.99
CA ASP A 215 3.14 1.03 11.63
C ASP A 215 4.52 0.37 11.49
N SER A 216 5.60 1.11 11.77
CA SER A 216 6.99 0.64 11.82
C SER A 216 7.63 0.90 13.18
N VAL A 217 6.94 0.50 14.26
CA VAL A 217 7.33 0.80 15.65
C VAL A 217 8.79 0.40 15.94
N PRO A 218 9.63 1.30 16.47
CA PRO A 218 10.98 0.96 16.87
C PRO A 218 11.02 -0.15 17.92
N VAL A 219 11.69 -1.24 17.59
CA VAL A 219 12.01 -2.35 18.49
C VAL A 219 13.47 -2.24 18.96
N GLU A 220 13.76 -2.88 20.08
CA GLU A 220 15.15 -3.06 20.53
C GLU A 220 15.80 -4.11 19.61
N LEU A 221 16.87 -3.71 18.92
CA LEU A 221 17.62 -4.58 18.02
C LEU A 221 19.01 -4.87 18.59
N TRP A 222 19.49 -6.08 18.34
CA TRP A 222 20.79 -6.58 18.79
C TRP A 222 21.69 -6.89 17.58
N PRO A 223 23.01 -6.82 17.72
CA PRO A 223 23.93 -7.18 16.65
C PRO A 223 23.62 -8.57 16.09
N ASP A 224 23.59 -8.66 14.76
CA ASP A 224 23.40 -9.87 13.96
C ASP A 224 24.57 -9.92 12.98
N ASN A 225 25.49 -10.85 13.22
CA ASN A 225 26.81 -10.85 12.58
C ASN A 225 26.82 -11.55 11.21
N ASP A 226 25.91 -12.48 10.95
CA ASP A 226 25.79 -13.18 9.67
C ASP A 226 24.60 -12.73 8.80
N GLY A 227 23.65 -12.00 9.39
CA GLY A 227 22.57 -11.30 8.68
C GLY A 227 21.36 -12.18 8.37
N ASP A 228 21.11 -13.24 9.13
CA ASP A 228 19.94 -14.11 8.95
C ASP A 228 18.65 -13.60 9.61
N GLY A 229 18.74 -12.51 10.39
CA GLY A 229 17.62 -11.90 11.08
C GLY A 229 17.40 -12.39 12.51
N TYR A 230 18.28 -13.22 13.04
CA TYR A 230 18.34 -13.65 14.43
C TYR A 230 19.64 -13.18 15.09
N TYR A 231 19.60 -12.91 16.40
CA TYR A 231 20.82 -12.63 17.16
C TYR A 231 21.11 -13.79 18.12
N ALA A 232 22.38 -14.19 18.22
CA ALA A 232 22.72 -15.31 19.10
C ALA A 232 22.55 -15.01 20.58
N ARG A 233 22.94 -13.81 21.01
CA ARG A 233 22.83 -13.37 22.41
C ARG A 233 22.72 -11.86 22.54
N ARG A 234 22.23 -11.42 23.69
CA ARG A 234 22.18 -9.99 24.06
C ARG A 234 23.57 -9.47 24.44
N GLU A 235 24.50 -9.49 23.49
CA GLU A 235 25.86 -8.96 23.61
C GLU A 235 26.08 -7.83 22.60
N GLY A 236 26.84 -6.81 23.00
CA GLY A 236 27.01 -5.58 22.24
C GLY A 236 26.10 -4.46 22.72
N GLU A 237 26.11 -3.35 21.98
CA GLU A 237 25.26 -2.19 22.26
C GLU A 237 23.97 -2.33 21.45
N PRO A 238 22.80 -2.50 22.09
CA PRO A 238 21.54 -2.55 21.37
C PRO A 238 21.22 -1.17 20.79
N ILE A 239 20.48 -1.15 19.69
CA ILE A 239 19.92 0.07 19.13
C ILE A 239 18.40 0.02 19.22
N LEU A 240 17.77 1.20 19.32
CA LEU A 240 16.34 1.33 19.08
C LEU A 240 16.17 1.67 17.61
N GLY A 241 15.57 0.76 16.85
CA GLY A 241 15.43 0.86 15.40
C GLY A 241 14.33 -0.07 14.91
N CYS A 242 14.24 -0.29 13.62
CA CYS A 242 13.14 -1.04 13.03
C CYS A 242 13.68 -2.15 12.12
N ILE A 243 12.88 -3.19 11.88
CA ILE A 243 13.30 -4.33 11.06
C ILE A 243 12.93 -4.04 9.59
N PRO A 244 13.81 -4.33 8.62
CA PRO A 244 15.19 -4.80 8.78
C PRO A 244 16.17 -3.64 9.00
N THR A 245 17.12 -3.81 9.94
CA THR A 245 18.29 -2.92 10.06
C THR A 245 19.54 -3.73 9.74
N PRO A 246 20.36 -3.35 8.73
CA PRO A 246 21.56 -4.11 8.39
C PRO A 246 22.50 -4.32 9.58
N GLY A 247 22.87 -5.57 9.85
CA GLY A 247 23.74 -5.98 10.95
C GLY A 247 23.04 -6.03 12.32
N TYR A 248 21.71 -5.98 12.35
CA TYR A 248 20.94 -6.08 13.58
C TYR A 248 19.65 -6.89 13.40
N ALA A 249 19.32 -7.69 14.41
CA ALA A 249 18.12 -8.53 14.48
C ALA A 249 17.27 -8.21 15.71
N ALA A 250 15.97 -8.53 15.63
CA ALA A 250 15.04 -8.43 16.77
C ALA A 250 14.72 -9.79 17.41
N GLU A 251 14.92 -10.87 16.66
CA GLU A 251 14.56 -12.22 17.10
C GLU A 251 15.77 -12.90 17.75
N PRO A 252 15.66 -13.40 19.00
CA PRO A 252 16.72 -14.17 19.62
C PRO A 252 16.77 -15.60 19.11
N GLY A 253 17.89 -16.27 19.38
CA GLY A 253 17.95 -17.73 19.46
C GLY A 253 18.83 -18.40 18.42
N ASP A 254 19.56 -17.61 17.65
CA ASP A 254 20.61 -18.14 16.79
C ASP A 254 21.72 -18.80 17.63
N CYS A 255 22.08 -20.01 17.22
CA CYS A 255 23.06 -20.86 17.88
C CYS A 255 24.46 -20.77 17.23
N ASN A 256 24.58 -20.10 16.07
CA ASN A 256 25.81 -19.84 15.35
C ASN A 256 25.78 -18.54 14.51
N ASP A 257 25.96 -17.40 15.18
CA ASP A 257 26.03 -16.00 14.68
C ASP A 257 27.06 -15.72 13.56
N ASP A 258 27.80 -16.73 13.09
CA ASP A 258 28.78 -16.64 12.01
C ASP A 258 28.32 -17.38 10.73
N ASP A 259 27.14 -18.01 10.71
CA ASP A 259 26.62 -18.81 9.60
C ASP A 259 25.11 -18.61 9.38
N PRO A 260 24.70 -17.87 8.33
CA PRO A 260 23.31 -17.51 8.11
C PRO A 260 22.42 -18.68 7.67
N ALA A 261 22.96 -19.90 7.57
CA ALA A 261 22.20 -21.12 7.36
C ALA A 261 21.76 -21.79 8.68
N VAL A 262 22.27 -21.33 9.83
CA VAL A 262 22.04 -21.92 11.15
C VAL A 262 21.26 -20.94 12.01
N HIS A 263 19.94 -21.12 12.10
CA HIS A 263 19.07 -20.21 12.82
C HIS A 263 17.75 -20.87 13.20
N PRO A 264 16.97 -20.28 14.14
CA PRO A 264 15.66 -20.77 14.50
C PRO A 264 14.77 -21.05 13.27
N GLY A 265 14.35 -22.31 13.14
CA GLY A 265 13.46 -22.75 12.07
C GLY A 265 14.12 -22.97 10.71
N ALA A 266 15.45 -22.99 10.61
CA ALA A 266 16.13 -23.46 9.41
C ALA A 266 15.77 -24.93 9.08
N GLU A 267 15.99 -25.34 7.83
CA GLU A 267 15.82 -26.74 7.44
C GLU A 267 17.06 -27.55 7.85
N GLU A 268 16.86 -28.61 8.64
CA GLU A 268 17.93 -29.53 9.01
C GLU A 268 18.58 -30.16 7.78
N ILE A 269 19.90 -30.22 7.78
CA ILE A 269 20.69 -30.97 6.81
C ILE A 269 21.58 -31.91 7.61
N CYS A 270 21.76 -33.14 7.13
CA CYS A 270 22.62 -34.08 7.84
C CYS A 270 24.12 -33.70 7.73
N ASN A 271 24.56 -32.78 8.58
CA ASN A 271 25.86 -32.11 8.57
C ASN A 271 26.52 -32.09 9.97
N TYR A 272 25.88 -32.69 10.98
CA TYR A 272 26.29 -32.70 12.40
C TYR A 272 26.19 -31.34 13.11
N ILE A 273 25.41 -30.41 12.55
CA ILE A 273 25.06 -29.12 13.12
C ILE A 273 23.56 -29.17 13.49
N ASP A 274 23.19 -28.43 14.53
CA ASP A 274 21.79 -28.13 14.84
C ASP A 274 21.44 -26.90 14.00
N ASP A 275 21.02 -27.11 12.74
CA ASP A 275 20.80 -26.00 11.80
C ASP A 275 19.63 -25.15 12.27
N ASN A 276 18.61 -25.75 12.88
CA ASN A 276 17.37 -25.08 13.25
C ASN A 276 17.35 -24.53 14.69
N CYS A 277 18.44 -24.70 15.43
CA CYS A 277 18.65 -24.30 16.82
C CYS A 277 17.57 -24.82 17.81
N ASP A 278 16.99 -26.01 17.59
CA ASP A 278 16.00 -26.61 18.50
C ASP A 278 16.61 -27.43 19.66
N GLY A 279 17.94 -27.58 19.67
CA GLY A 279 18.72 -28.36 20.63
C GLY A 279 18.91 -29.83 20.26
N ARG A 280 18.52 -30.24 19.04
CA ARG A 280 18.79 -31.55 18.46
C ARG A 280 19.64 -31.38 17.21
N VAL A 281 20.36 -32.44 16.86
CA VAL A 281 21.33 -32.41 15.76
C VAL A 281 20.89 -33.42 14.72
N ASP A 282 20.64 -32.96 13.49
CA ASP A 282 20.24 -33.72 12.33
C ASP A 282 18.94 -34.55 12.53
N GLU A 283 17.96 -34.07 13.31
CA GLU A 283 16.75 -34.87 13.51
C GLU A 283 15.93 -35.01 12.22
N ARG A 284 15.37 -36.21 12.01
CA ARG A 284 14.52 -36.56 10.86
C ARG A 284 15.22 -36.55 9.49
N VAL A 285 16.46 -36.10 9.39
CA VAL A 285 17.26 -36.10 8.15
C VAL A 285 18.34 -37.17 8.12
N ARG A 286 18.57 -37.87 9.24
CA ARG A 286 19.47 -39.02 9.31
C ARG A 286 19.00 -40.16 8.41
N PRO A 287 19.93 -40.91 7.78
CA PRO A 287 19.61 -42.08 6.98
C PRO A 287 18.75 -43.09 7.76
N ARG A 288 17.80 -43.74 7.09
CA ARG A 288 16.99 -44.83 7.66
C ARG A 288 17.27 -46.14 6.94
N CYS A 289 17.19 -47.23 7.68
CA CYS A 289 17.43 -48.59 7.17
C CYS A 289 16.52 -49.61 7.87
N GLY A 290 16.42 -50.79 7.27
CA GLY A 290 15.48 -51.82 7.70
C GLY A 290 14.13 -51.67 7.02
N VAL A 291 13.27 -52.66 7.26
CA VAL A 291 11.93 -52.76 6.69
C VAL A 291 10.97 -53.12 7.80
N GLY A 292 9.71 -52.70 7.66
CA GLY A 292 8.67 -53.07 8.62
C GLY A 292 8.98 -52.58 10.03
N PHE A 293 8.80 -53.47 11.01
CA PHE A 293 9.07 -53.20 12.42
C PHE A 293 10.58 -53.01 12.73
N CYS A 294 11.47 -53.44 11.84
CA CYS A 294 12.92 -53.26 11.98
C CYS A 294 13.43 -51.92 11.45
N LEU A 295 12.57 -51.01 10.98
CA LEU A 295 13.01 -49.70 10.52
C LEU A 295 13.70 -48.93 11.68
N ARG A 296 14.95 -48.53 11.45
CA ARG A 296 15.75 -47.72 12.37
C ARG A 296 16.26 -46.47 11.67
N GLU A 297 16.50 -45.44 12.46
CA GLU A 297 17.24 -44.24 12.06
C GLU A 297 18.71 -44.44 12.43
N SER A 298 19.60 -43.98 11.55
CA SER A 298 21.04 -44.05 11.77
C SER A 298 21.45 -43.24 12.99
N TYR A 299 22.52 -43.67 13.67
CA TYR A 299 23.09 -42.92 14.78
C TYR A 299 23.92 -41.70 14.33
N SER A 300 24.25 -41.62 13.04
CA SER A 300 25.05 -40.57 12.42
C SER A 300 24.49 -40.20 11.04
N CYS A 301 25.15 -39.28 10.33
CA CYS A 301 24.83 -38.96 8.93
C CYS A 301 25.37 -39.96 7.92
N HIS A 302 26.01 -41.04 8.39
CA HIS A 302 26.52 -42.10 7.54
C HIS A 302 25.50 -43.24 7.43
N PRO A 303 25.10 -43.63 6.21
CA PRO A 303 24.21 -44.78 6.00
C PRO A 303 24.75 -46.10 6.55
N GLU A 304 26.08 -46.26 6.58
CA GLU A 304 26.79 -47.43 7.13
C GLU A 304 26.64 -47.60 8.65
N ASP A 305 26.29 -46.54 9.38
CA ASP A 305 26.04 -46.58 10.82
C ASP A 305 24.57 -46.92 11.15
N CYS A 306 23.76 -47.19 10.14
CA CYS A 306 22.39 -47.62 10.32
C CYS A 306 22.32 -49.14 10.48
N TYR A 307 21.90 -49.58 11.67
CA TYR A 307 21.69 -51.00 11.99
C TYR A 307 20.19 -51.28 12.07
N PRO A 308 19.60 -52.04 11.13
CA PRO A 308 18.20 -52.45 11.22
C PRO A 308 17.92 -53.21 12.52
N GLY A 309 16.66 -53.18 12.97
CA GLY A 309 16.20 -54.04 14.05
C GLY A 309 16.42 -55.52 13.74
N GLU A 310 16.58 -56.34 14.78
CA GLU A 310 16.66 -57.79 14.59
C GLU A 310 15.28 -58.36 14.21
N PRO A 311 15.19 -59.19 13.15
CA PRO A 311 13.94 -59.82 12.78
C PRO A 311 13.52 -60.86 13.83
N SER A 312 12.23 -60.92 14.10
CA SER A 312 11.61 -61.91 14.99
C SER A 312 10.82 -62.94 14.18
N GLU A 313 10.37 -64.01 14.83
CA GLU A 313 9.42 -64.94 14.20
C GLU A 313 8.11 -64.24 13.88
N GLU A 314 7.56 -64.55 12.70
CA GLU A 314 6.32 -63.95 12.22
C GLU A 314 5.13 -64.34 13.09
N ARG A 315 4.25 -63.38 13.34
CA ARG A 315 3.07 -63.55 14.19
C ARG A 315 1.98 -62.61 13.72
N CYS A 316 0.75 -63.10 13.76
CA CYS A 316 -0.44 -62.29 13.51
C CYS A 316 -0.50 -61.14 14.53
N SER A 317 0.02 -59.97 14.16
CA SER A 317 0.21 -58.82 15.04
C SER A 317 -0.08 -57.49 14.35
N GLY A 318 -0.29 -57.50 13.03
CA GLY A 318 -0.51 -56.29 12.24
C GLY A 318 0.78 -55.53 11.96
N LEU A 319 1.94 -56.12 12.26
CA LEU A 319 3.27 -55.56 12.09
C LEU A 319 4.14 -56.57 11.33
N ASP A 320 4.99 -56.08 10.43
CA ASP A 320 6.05 -56.88 9.79
C ASP A 320 7.18 -57.10 10.80
N VAL A 321 7.04 -58.11 11.66
CA VAL A 321 7.98 -58.38 12.78
C VAL A 321 9.20 -59.19 12.35
N ASN A 322 9.13 -59.86 11.20
CA ASN A 322 10.27 -60.57 10.62
C ASN A 322 11.06 -59.75 9.57
N CYS A 323 10.56 -58.56 9.25
CA CYS A 323 11.24 -57.51 8.51
C CYS A 323 11.56 -57.87 7.06
N ASN A 324 10.66 -58.59 6.40
CA ASN A 324 10.78 -58.99 5.00
C ASN A 324 9.98 -58.11 4.03
N GLY A 325 9.23 -57.12 4.55
CA GLY A 325 8.42 -56.20 3.76
C GLY A 325 6.97 -56.61 3.54
N VAL A 326 6.53 -57.69 4.18
CA VAL A 326 5.14 -58.16 4.17
C VAL A 326 4.62 -58.20 5.60
N VAL A 327 3.36 -57.84 5.80
CA VAL A 327 2.71 -57.87 7.11
C VAL A 327 1.89 -59.15 7.21
N ASP A 328 2.09 -59.89 8.30
CA ASP A 328 1.31 -61.07 8.67
C ASP A 328 1.21 -62.13 7.56
N GLU A 329 2.33 -62.48 6.89
CA GLU A 329 2.35 -63.52 5.86
C GLU A 329 2.48 -64.95 6.39
N GLY A 330 1.90 -65.88 5.64
CA GLY A 330 1.90 -67.30 5.98
C GLY A 330 0.67 -67.71 6.81
N ASP A 331 0.75 -68.90 7.40
CA ASP A 331 -0.30 -69.47 8.24
C ASP A 331 0.06 -69.21 9.72
N LEU A 332 -0.41 -68.08 10.24
CA LEU A 332 -0.01 -67.54 11.54
C LEU A 332 -1.02 -67.82 12.66
N CYS A 333 -2.13 -68.48 12.34
CA CYS A 333 -3.25 -68.72 13.24
C CYS A 333 -3.56 -70.22 13.33
N ASP A 334 -4.37 -70.60 14.32
CA ASP A 334 -4.80 -71.98 14.47
C ASP A 334 -5.77 -72.40 13.36
N ALA A 335 -5.93 -73.71 13.16
CA ALA A 335 -6.77 -74.26 12.09
C ALA A 335 -8.22 -73.75 12.15
N GLY A 336 -8.64 -73.03 11.11
CA GLY A 336 -9.98 -72.42 11.00
C GLY A 336 -10.01 -70.92 11.25
N GLU A 337 -8.88 -70.31 11.63
CA GLU A 337 -8.71 -68.88 11.79
C GLU A 337 -7.95 -68.27 10.62
N THR A 338 -8.05 -66.95 10.46
CA THR A 338 -7.27 -66.17 9.50
C THR A 338 -6.79 -64.91 10.19
N CYS A 339 -5.53 -64.55 9.93
CA CYS A 339 -4.99 -63.31 10.44
C CYS A 339 -5.62 -62.13 9.71
N ILE A 340 -6.34 -61.29 10.45
CA ILE A 340 -7.01 -60.10 9.93
C ILE A 340 -6.67 -58.94 10.86
N SER A 341 -5.95 -57.94 10.33
CA SER A 341 -5.61 -56.72 11.07
C SER A 341 -4.92 -56.98 12.42
N GLY A 342 -4.03 -57.97 12.48
CA GLY A 342 -3.29 -58.34 13.68
C GLY A 342 -4.06 -59.19 14.70
N GLU A 343 -5.21 -59.73 14.33
CA GLU A 343 -5.97 -60.67 15.16
C GLU A 343 -6.30 -61.96 14.39
N CYS A 344 -6.16 -63.11 15.05
CA CYS A 344 -6.62 -64.38 14.52
C CYS A 344 -8.15 -64.49 14.71
N LEU A 345 -8.89 -64.45 13.61
CA LEU A 345 -10.35 -64.52 13.63
C LEU A 345 -10.83 -65.80 12.97
N LEU A 346 -11.79 -66.49 13.59
CA LEU A 346 -12.45 -67.65 12.98
C LEU A 346 -13.09 -67.24 11.65
N THR A 347 -12.74 -67.96 10.59
CA THR A 347 -13.30 -67.78 9.24
C THR A 347 -14.82 -67.93 9.19
N ALA A 348 -15.43 -68.63 10.16
CA ALA A 348 -16.87 -68.79 10.30
C ALA A 348 -17.60 -67.57 10.92
N ALA A 349 -16.88 -66.61 11.51
CA ALA A 349 -17.47 -65.45 12.19
C ALA A 349 -17.77 -64.26 11.25
N LEU A 350 -17.41 -64.36 9.96
CA LEU A 350 -17.63 -63.30 8.97
C LEU A 350 -18.73 -63.63 7.94
N ASP A 351 -19.53 -64.68 8.14
CA ASP A 351 -20.73 -64.89 7.34
C ASP A 351 -21.89 -64.01 7.87
N PRO A 352 -22.43 -63.04 7.10
CA PRO A 352 -23.63 -62.31 7.48
C PRO A 352 -24.89 -63.19 7.51
N GLN A 353 -24.79 -64.48 7.20
CA GLN A 353 -25.90 -65.42 7.02
C GLN A 353 -25.68 -66.77 7.72
N ALA A 354 -25.61 -66.79 9.05
CA ALA A 354 -25.82 -68.04 9.81
C ALA A 354 -27.21 -68.06 10.49
N PRO A 355 -28.02 -69.13 10.34
CA PRO A 355 -29.42 -69.17 10.73
C PRO A 355 -29.64 -69.59 12.20
N SER A 356 -30.79 -69.17 12.72
CA SER A 356 -31.32 -69.52 14.03
C SER A 356 -31.55 -71.02 14.20
N GLY A 357 -30.94 -71.62 15.22
CA GLY A 357 -31.24 -72.96 15.69
C GLY A 357 -30.96 -73.08 17.18
N GLY A 358 -32.01 -73.03 18.00
CA GLY A 358 -31.92 -73.13 19.45
C GLY A 358 -32.58 -74.39 19.99
N GLU A 359 -32.04 -74.91 21.10
CA GLU A 359 -32.63 -75.74 22.15
C GLU A 359 -31.75 -75.47 23.41
N GLY A 360 -32.16 -74.74 24.46
CA GLY A 360 -33.03 -75.13 25.60
C GLY A 360 -32.30 -76.08 26.57
N ALA A 361 -31.93 -75.79 27.83
CA ALA A 361 -32.64 -75.16 28.96
C ALA A 361 -31.64 -74.89 30.15
N SER A 362 -31.57 -73.68 30.75
CA SER A 362 -32.19 -73.20 32.03
C SER A 362 -31.20 -73.14 33.24
N PRO A 363 -31.52 -72.43 34.35
CA PRO A 363 -31.34 -70.98 34.52
C PRO A 363 -30.48 -70.60 35.74
N ALA A 364 -29.83 -69.43 35.72
CA ALA A 364 -29.43 -68.76 36.95
C ALA A 364 -29.44 -67.24 36.74
N THR A 365 -30.08 -66.58 37.70
CA THR A 365 -30.36 -65.16 37.86
C THR A 365 -29.09 -64.33 38.07
N ASP A 366 -28.94 -63.22 37.33
CA ASP A 366 -28.70 -61.89 37.89
C ASP A 366 -28.68 -60.81 36.78
N THR A 367 -29.29 -59.66 37.08
CA THR A 367 -29.24 -58.37 36.34
C THR A 367 -28.40 -57.41 37.21
N PRO A 368 -27.80 -56.28 36.78
CA PRO A 368 -27.96 -55.47 35.54
C PRO A 368 -26.63 -54.80 35.05
N PRO A 369 -26.55 -53.61 34.42
CA PRO A 369 -27.37 -52.94 33.39
C PRO A 369 -26.59 -52.55 32.09
N SER A 370 -27.41 -52.17 31.11
CA SER A 370 -27.19 -51.36 29.90
C SER A 370 -25.97 -50.42 29.82
N GLY A 371 -25.17 -50.59 28.75
CA GLY A 371 -24.25 -49.58 28.21
C GLY A 371 -24.54 -49.35 26.73
N ALA A 372 -24.99 -48.14 26.41
CA ALA A 372 -25.33 -47.68 25.07
C ALA A 372 -24.09 -47.55 24.18
N GLY A 373 -24.24 -47.83 22.89
CA GLY A 373 -23.22 -47.63 21.87
C GLY A 373 -22.83 -46.16 21.71
N CYS A 374 -21.55 -45.94 21.38
CA CYS A 374 -21.02 -44.64 21.03
C CYS A 374 -21.34 -44.31 19.58
N ASN A 375 -22.25 -43.34 19.38
CA ASN A 375 -22.37 -42.60 18.13
C ASN A 375 -21.43 -41.38 18.20
N VAL A 376 -20.53 -41.27 17.22
CA VAL A 376 -19.72 -40.05 17.02
C VAL A 376 -20.61 -39.03 16.30
N SER A 377 -21.04 -38.01 17.03
CA SER A 377 -21.71 -36.84 16.48
C SER A 377 -20.68 -35.75 16.25
N THR A 378 -20.42 -35.42 14.99
CA THR A 378 -19.74 -34.21 14.56
C THR A 378 -20.66 -33.01 14.78
N SER A 379 -20.31 -32.15 15.74
CA SER A 379 -20.83 -30.77 15.78
C SER A 379 -19.83 -29.88 16.49
N GLY A 380 -19.22 -28.98 15.71
CA GLY A 380 -18.34 -27.96 16.22
C GLY A 380 -19.06 -27.00 17.16
N SER A 381 -18.31 -26.46 18.12
CA SER A 381 -18.73 -25.26 18.83
C SER A 381 -17.50 -24.46 19.24
N THR A 382 -17.49 -23.24 18.73
CA THR A 382 -16.67 -22.09 19.09
C THR A 382 -16.62 -21.85 20.60
N ILE A 383 -15.43 -21.57 21.15
CA ILE A 383 -15.20 -21.22 22.56
C ILE A 383 -15.08 -19.69 22.67
N PRO A 384 -15.85 -19.01 23.55
CA PRO A 384 -15.53 -17.65 23.96
C PRO A 384 -14.59 -17.67 25.18
N LEU A 385 -13.55 -16.83 25.10
CA LEU A 385 -12.54 -16.61 26.13
C LEU A 385 -13.13 -15.81 27.30
N PHE A 386 -13.25 -16.41 28.48
CA PHE A 386 -13.54 -15.69 29.73
C PHE A 386 -12.25 -15.48 30.54
N VAL A 387 -11.92 -14.20 30.72
CA VAL A 387 -10.85 -13.67 31.56
C VAL A 387 -11.15 -13.94 33.04
N LEU A 388 -10.22 -14.59 33.75
CA LEU A 388 -10.24 -14.74 35.20
C LEU A 388 -9.31 -13.71 35.84
N LEU A 389 -9.92 -12.69 36.46
CA LEU A 389 -9.30 -11.78 37.43
C LEU A 389 -9.08 -12.52 38.76
N SER A 390 -7.83 -12.61 39.21
CA SER A 390 -7.48 -13.00 40.58
C SER A 390 -6.94 -11.80 41.36
N LEU A 391 -7.57 -11.52 42.51
CA LEU A 391 -7.24 -10.45 43.46
C LEU A 391 -6.24 -10.91 44.54
N GLY A 392 -5.22 -10.07 44.77
CA GLY A 392 -4.68 -9.70 46.10
C GLY A 392 -3.28 -10.23 46.49
N PRO A 393 -2.58 -9.64 47.49
CA PRO A 393 -2.94 -8.47 48.33
C PRO A 393 -1.86 -7.37 48.51
N LEU A 394 -2.35 -6.23 49.04
CA LEU A 394 -1.72 -5.11 49.75
C LEU A 394 -0.20 -5.11 50.08
N ALA A 395 0.48 -4.01 49.70
CA ALA A 395 1.57 -3.42 50.49
C ALA A 395 1.55 -1.88 50.48
N ARG A 396 1.93 -1.31 51.62
CA ARG A 396 1.66 0.05 52.13
C ARG A 396 2.35 1.22 51.40
N LEU A 397 1.59 2.32 51.39
CA LEU A 397 2.00 3.73 51.29
C LEU A 397 3.33 4.09 51.98
N ARG A 398 4.19 4.83 51.27
CA ARG A 398 4.96 5.93 51.87
C ARG A 398 5.07 7.11 50.92
N ARG A 399 4.50 8.22 51.38
CA ARG A 399 4.42 9.55 50.79
C ARG A 399 5.75 10.27 51.03
N MET A 400 6.38 10.84 50.00
CA MET A 400 7.27 11.99 50.17
C MET A 400 6.91 13.06 49.16
N ARG A 401 6.46 14.20 49.70
CA ARG A 401 6.48 15.50 49.04
C ARG A 401 7.90 16.06 49.19
N ARG A 402 8.49 16.52 48.10
CA ARG A 402 8.82 17.94 47.89
C ARG A 402 9.15 18.17 46.43
#